data_AF-A0A4R1KZ58-F1
#
_entry.id   AF-A0A4R1KZ58-F1
#
_cell.length_a   1.000
_cell.length_b   1.000
_cell.length_c   1.000
_cell.angle_alpha   90.00
_cell.angle_beta   90.00
_cell.angle_gamma   90.00
#
_symmetry.space_group_name_H-M   'P 1'
#
loop_
_entity.id
_entity.type
_entity.pdbx_description
1 polymer ?
#
loop_
_entity_poly.entity_id
_entity_poly.type
_entity_poly.pdbx_seq_one_letter_code
_entity_poly.pdbx_strand_id
1 'polypeptide(L)' 'MRSFLVYSAGIRIQNRFLLATVTMRAVRRLHITATRTEDTANRVLTEVASGKYLEVGLPELKPLQPIDIPLTAPAA' A
#
# COMPACT_ATOMS: atom_id res chain seq x y z
N MET A 1 8.20 12.52 12.11
CA MET A 1 8.62 11.38 11.28
C MET A 1 10.02 11.69 10.75
N ARG A 2 10.97 10.74 10.83
CA ARG A 2 12.38 11.04 10.50
C ARG A 2 12.63 11.03 8.99
N SER A 3 13.13 12.14 8.44
CA SER A 3 13.38 12.32 6.99
C SER A 3 14.36 11.27 6.44
N PHE A 4 15.39 10.90 7.20
CA PHE A 4 16.34 9.85 6.82
C PHE A 4 15.66 8.49 6.56
N LEU A 5 14.64 8.13 7.34
CA LEU A 5 13.94 6.85 7.18
C LEU A 5 13.13 6.81 5.87
N VAL A 6 12.54 7.94 5.50
CA VAL A 6 11.83 8.08 4.21
C VAL A 6 12.81 7.95 3.06
N TYR A 7 13.97 8.60 3.15
CA TYR A 7 15.03 8.49 2.15
C TYR A 7 15.52 7.05 2.01
N SER A 8 15.87 6.38 3.11
CA SER A 8 16.36 4.99 3.08
C SER A 8 15.31 4.00 2.57
N ALA A 9 14.03 4.21 2.92
CA ALA A 9 12.93 3.40 2.41
C ALA A 9 12.69 3.65 0.91
N GLY A 10 12.85 4.90 0.45
CA GLY A 10 12.75 5.28 -0.96
C GLY A 10 13.81 4.66 -1.86
N ILE A 11 15.00 4.35 -1.33
CA ILE A 11 16.02 3.58 -2.05
C ILE A 11 15.53 2.15 -2.34
N ARG A 12 14.76 1.56 -1.42
CA ARG A 12 14.20 0.20 -1.56
C ARG A 12 12.95 0.17 -2.43
N ILE A 13 12.05 1.12 -2.25
CA ILE A 13 10.83 1.28 -3.05
C ILE A 13 10.90 2.63 -3.78
N GLN A 14 11.43 2.60 -5.01
CA GLN A 14 11.66 3.81 -5.81
C GLN A 14 10.36 4.52 -6.22
N ASN A 15 9.28 3.75 -6.44
CA ASN A 15 7.98 4.34 -6.72
C ASN A 15 7.39 4.95 -5.44
N ARG A 16 7.41 6.29 -5.35
CA ARG A 16 6.92 7.05 -4.19
C ARG A 16 5.46 6.77 -3.82
N PHE A 17 4.60 6.48 -4.80
CA PHE A 17 3.19 6.18 -4.56
C PHE A 17 3.02 4.78 -3.99
N LEU A 18 3.81 3.82 -4.48
CA LEU A 18 3.87 2.47 -3.92
C LEU A 18 4.43 2.52 -2.50
N LEU A 19 5.52 3.25 -2.26
CA LEU A 19 6.11 3.44 -0.93
C LEU A 19 5.09 4.00 0.05
N ALA A 20 4.37 5.06 -0.34
CA ALA A 20 3.33 5.66 0.48
C ALA A 20 2.21 4.64 0.78
N THR A 21 1.73 3.93 -0.23
CA THR A 21 0.65 2.96 -0.11
C THR A 21 1.03 1.80 0.82
N VAL A 22 2.21 1.21 0.64
CA VAL A 22 2.73 0.12 1.48
C VAL A 22 2.90 0.59 2.91
N THR A 23 3.52 1.76 3.11
CA THR A 23 3.74 2.33 4.44
C THR A 23 2.41 2.61 5.14
N MET A 24 1.44 3.24 4.49
CA MET A 24 0.12 3.53 5.06
C MET A 24 -0.63 2.26 5.43
N ARG A 25 -0.63 1.24 4.56
CA ARG A 25 -1.28 -0.05 4.84
C ARG A 25 -0.64 -0.77 6.03
N ALA A 26 0.69 -0.79 6.09
CA ALA A 26 1.42 -1.41 7.19
C ALA A 26 1.20 -0.66 8.51
N VAL A 27 1.27 0.67 8.51
CA VAL A 27 0.96 1.50 9.69
C VAL A 27 -0.46 1.26 10.16
N ARG A 28 -1.45 1.29 9.26
CA ARG A 28 -2.85 1.02 9.62
C ARG A 28 -3.06 -0.35 10.26
N ARG A 29 -2.33 -1.37 9.81
CA ARG A 29 -2.42 -2.74 10.37
C ARG A 29 -1.70 -2.90 11.71
N LEU A 30 -0.58 -2.21 11.90
CA LEU A 30 0.31 -2.40 13.05
C LEU A 30 0.09 -1.37 14.17
N HIS A 31 -0.60 -0.28 13.87
CA HIS A 31 -0.81 0.79 14.84
C HIS A 31 -1.78 0.36 15.94
N ILE A 32 -1.39 0.65 17.18
CA ILE A 32 -2.23 0.48 18.38
C ILE A 32 -2.49 1.85 19.00
N THR A 33 -3.71 2.07 19.50
CA THR A 33 -4.17 3.37 20.03
C THR A 33 -3.29 3.93 21.15
N ALA A 34 -2.63 3.06 21.90
CA ALA A 34 -1.74 3.44 23.00
C ALA A 34 -0.37 4.00 22.55
N THR A 35 -0.05 3.96 21.25
CA THR A 35 1.23 4.46 20.71
C THR A 35 1.00 5.66 19.81
N ARG A 36 2.01 6.53 19.63
CA ARG A 36 1.92 7.59 18.63
C ARG A 36 2.03 6.98 17.24
N THR A 37 1.19 7.44 16.31
CA THR A 37 1.23 6.98 14.91
C THR A 37 2.60 7.20 14.27
N GLU A 38 3.30 8.25 14.69
CA GLU A 38 4.66 8.53 14.27
C GLU A 38 5.66 7.40 14.61
N ASP A 39 5.54 6.79 15.79
CA ASP A 39 6.44 5.70 16.21
C ASP A 39 6.21 4.45 15.35
N THR A 40 4.93 4.15 15.09
CA THR A 40 4.56 3.07 14.17
C THR A 40 5.07 3.36 12.75
N ALA A 41 4.92 4.59 12.25
CA ALA A 41 5.39 4.99 10.92
C ALA A 41 6.91 4.89 10.80
N ASN A 42 7.65 5.38 11.80
CA ASN A 42 9.11 5.27 11.83
C ASN A 42 9.54 3.79 11.83
N ARG A 43 8.90 2.93 12.64
CA ARG A 43 9.16 1.49 12.64
C ARG A 43 8.93 0.85 11.27
N VAL A 44 7.79 1.14 10.63
CA VAL A 44 7.47 0.61 9.30
C VAL A 44 8.50 1.06 8.27
N LEU A 45 8.90 2.33 8.27
CA LEU A 45 9.92 2.84 7.33
C LEU A 45 11.28 2.16 7.54
N THR A 46 11.67 1.87 8.80
CA THR A 46 12.88 1.09 9.10
C THR A 46 12.78 -0.33 8.51
N GLU A 47 11.65 -0.99 8.67
CA GLU A 47 11.41 -2.33 8.13
C GLU A 47 11.35 -2.33 6.58
N VAL A 48 10.84 -1.26 5.94
CA VAL A 48 10.90 -1.09 4.48
C VAL A 48 12.36 -0.93 4.04
N ALA A 49 13.12 -0.08 4.73
CA ALA A 49 14.54 0.13 4.44
C ALA A 49 15.37 -1.15 4.59
N SER A 50 14.98 -2.05 5.50
CA SER A 50 15.60 -3.37 5.69
C SER A 50 15.16 -4.40 4.64
N GLY A 51 14.22 -4.08 3.75
CA GLY A 51 13.74 -4.96 2.68
C GLY A 51 12.60 -5.90 3.06
N LYS A 52 12.05 -5.81 4.29
CA LYS A 52 11.02 -6.74 4.80
C LYS A 52 9.70 -6.71 4.01
N TYR A 53 9.41 -5.59 3.33
CA TYR A 53 8.18 -5.39 2.56
C TYR A 53 8.38 -5.54 1.03
N LEU A 54 9.53 -6.04 0.58
CA LEU A 54 9.82 -6.17 -0.85
C LEU A 54 9.14 -7.38 -1.50
N GLU A 55 8.83 -8.43 -0.73
CA GLU A 55 8.16 -9.65 -1.21
C GLU A 55 6.64 -9.56 -1.16
N VAL A 56 6.06 -8.39 -0.89
CA VAL A 56 4.60 -8.24 -0.92
C VAL A 56 4.14 -8.26 -2.37
N GLY A 57 3.78 -9.45 -2.86
CA GLY A 57 3.20 -9.66 -4.17
C GLY A 57 2.01 -8.72 -4.38
N LEU A 58 1.85 -8.25 -5.63
CA LEU A 58 0.64 -7.54 -6.03
C LEU A 58 -0.57 -8.37 -5.60
N PRO A 59 -1.56 -7.78 -4.89
CA PRO A 59 -2.76 -8.51 -4.55
C PRO A 59 -3.38 -9.02 -5.85
N GLU A 60 -3.78 -10.28 -5.85
CA GLU A 60 -4.37 -10.94 -7.02
C GLU A 60 -5.47 -10.04 -7.58
N LEU A 61 -5.30 -9.59 -8.83
CA LEU A 61 -6.28 -8.73 -9.50
C LEU A 61 -7.55 -9.56 -9.64
N LYS A 62 -8.57 -9.25 -8.83
CA LYS A 62 -9.88 -9.88 -8.98
C LYS A 62 -10.34 -9.62 -10.42
N PRO A 63 -10.69 -10.66 -11.21
CA PRO A 63 -11.18 -10.47 -12.56
C PRO A 63 -12.34 -9.48 -12.58
N LEU A 64 -12.32 -8.56 -13.54
CA LEU A 64 -13.44 -7.66 -13.77
C LEU A 64 -14.69 -8.51 -14.02
N GLN A 65 -15.79 -8.21 -13.33
CA GLN A 65 -17.05 -8.89 -13.59
C GLN A 65 -17.50 -8.53 -15.02
N PRO A 66 -17.98 -9.51 -15.83
CA PRO A 66 -18.55 -9.22 -17.13
C PRO A 66 -19.68 -8.19 -16.98
N ILE A 67 -19.63 -7.13 -17.79
CA ILE A 67 -20.72 -6.17 -17.89
C ILE A 67 -21.72 -6.76 -18.88
N ASP A 68 -22.89 -7.16 -18.39
CA ASP A 68 -23.98 -7.57 -19.26
C ASP A 68 -24.51 -6.33 -20.00
N ILE A 69 -24.36 -6.32 -21.33
CA ILE A 69 -24.90 -5.27 -22.19
C ILE A 69 -26.40 -5.55 -22.35
N PRO A 70 -27.31 -4.65 -21.92
CA PRO A 70 -28.74 -4.86 -22.14
C PRO A 70 -29.02 -4.87 -23.64
N LEU A 71 -29.48 -6.00 -24.17
CA LEU A 71 -30.03 -6.11 -25.52
C LEU A 71 -31.43 -5.49 -25.52
N THR A 72 -31.51 -4.16 -25.53
CA THR A 72 -32.77 -3.47 -25.78
C THR A 72 -33.07 -3.59 -27.27
N ALA A 73 -33.82 -4.63 -27.66
CA ALA A 73 -34.39 -4.70 -29.01
C ALA A 73 -35.45 -3.58 -29.15
N PRO A 74 -35.50 -2.84 -30.26
CA PRO A 74 -36.59 -1.89 -30.49
C PRO A 74 -37.91 -2.65 -30.60
N ALA A 75 -38.93 -2.18 -29.87
CA ALA A 75 -40.30 -2.66 -30.02
C ALA A 75 -40.80 -2.33 -31.44
N ALA A 76 -41.35 -3.34 -32.11
CA ALA A 76 -41.96 -3.23 -33.44
C ALA A 76 -43.33 -2.55 -33.39
#